data_AF-A4SIA6-F1
#
_entry.id   AF-A4SIA6-F1
#
_cell.length_a   1.000
_cell.length_b   1.000
_cell.length_c   1.000
_cell.angle_alpha   90.00
_cell.angle_beta   90.00
_cell.angle_gamma   90.00
#
_symmetry.space_group_name_H-M   'P 1'
#
loop_
_entity.id
_entity.type
_entity.pdbx_description
1 polymer ?
#
loop_
_entity_poly.entity_id
_entity_poly.type
_entity_poly.pdbx_seq_one_letter_code
_entity_poly.pdbx_strand_id
1 'polypeptide(L)'
;MNQALGRSRGGFGSKIHLVTDGNGLPLGFCLSPGQSAEIRYATSALAMARIPTSSGRYRTRPAHLAADKAYSSRALRAELRRRRIKAVIPQRSDQQRHHKGRPLVLDKARYRRRNVVERCFGWLKKFRRFSTRYEKLAGSFAAFIKLAFCLRYLRELLVDRKPAF
;
A
#
# COMPACT_ATOMS: atom_id res chain seq x y z
N MET A 1 11.73 -3.33 -22.07
CA MET A 1 11.42 -2.28 -21.07
C MET A 1 9.96 -2.42 -20.62
N ASN A 2 9.68 -2.46 -19.31
CA ASN A 2 8.32 -2.66 -18.78
C ASN A 2 7.56 -1.32 -18.63
N GLN A 3 6.36 -1.23 -19.19
CA GLN A 3 5.50 -0.04 -19.11
C GLN A 3 4.52 -0.09 -17.94
N ALA A 4 4.24 -1.28 -17.41
CA ALA A 4 3.21 -1.53 -16.39
C ALA A 4 1.82 -0.96 -16.73
N LEU A 5 1.49 -0.80 -18.02
CA LEU A 5 0.19 -0.32 -18.50
C LEU A 5 -0.70 -1.48 -18.93
N GLY A 6 -2.02 -1.33 -18.80
CA GLY A 6 -2.97 -2.27 -19.38
C GLY A 6 -4.44 -1.87 -19.20
N ARG A 7 -5.33 -2.55 -19.93
CA ARG A 7 -6.75 -2.19 -20.07
C ARG A 7 -7.60 -2.78 -18.96
N SER A 8 -8.33 -1.95 -18.24
CA SER A 8 -9.32 -2.35 -17.24
C SER A 8 -10.70 -1.80 -17.62
N ARG A 9 -11.74 -2.12 -16.82
CA ARG A 9 -13.09 -1.53 -17.00
C ARG A 9 -13.08 0.01 -16.85
N GLY A 10 -12.13 0.56 -16.10
CA GLY A 10 -11.95 2.01 -15.91
C GLY A 10 -11.02 2.65 -16.93
N GLY A 11 -10.66 1.95 -18.01
CA GLY A 11 -9.76 2.46 -19.05
C GLY A 11 -8.35 1.89 -19.00
N PHE A 12 -7.45 2.50 -19.78
CA PHE A 12 -6.04 2.09 -19.92
C PHE A 12 -5.18 2.80 -18.88
N GLY A 13 -4.47 2.03 -18.06
CA GLY A 13 -3.64 2.62 -17.01
C GLY A 13 -2.92 1.57 -16.19
N SER A 14 -2.60 1.96 -14.95
CA SER A 14 -1.81 1.15 -14.03
C SER A 14 -2.35 1.25 -12.63
N LYS A 15 -2.12 0.21 -11.85
CA LYS A 15 -2.38 0.22 -10.41
C LYS A 15 -1.11 0.51 -9.65
N ILE A 16 -1.29 1.17 -8.51
CA ILE A 16 -0.24 1.43 -7.53
C ILE A 16 -0.64 0.66 -6.28
N HIS A 17 0.18 -0.31 -5.90
CA HIS A 17 0.00 -1.05 -4.66
C HIS A 17 0.84 -0.36 -3.59
N LEU A 18 0.21 0.55 -2.85
CA LEU A 18 0.85 1.42 -1.87
C LEU A 18 0.80 0.81 -0.47
N VAL A 19 1.89 0.94 0.28
CA VAL A 19 1.95 0.66 1.72
C VAL A 19 2.30 1.95 2.45
N THR A 20 1.52 2.28 3.47
CA THR A 20 1.76 3.43 4.36
C THR A 20 1.92 2.97 5.81
N ASP A 21 2.45 3.86 6.66
CA ASP A 21 2.36 3.69 8.11
C ASP A 21 0.96 4.03 8.66
N GLY A 22 0.85 4.09 9.99
CA GLY A 22 -0.39 4.40 10.69
C GLY A 22 -0.85 5.87 10.60
N ASN A 23 -0.01 6.76 10.05
CA ASN A 23 -0.25 8.20 9.91
C ASN A 23 -0.50 8.60 8.44
N GLY A 24 -0.17 7.71 7.49
CA GLY A 24 -0.32 7.93 6.05
C GLY A 24 0.98 8.31 5.35
N LEU A 25 2.13 8.14 6.02
CA LEU A 25 3.44 8.29 5.41
C LEU A 25 3.72 7.07 4.51
N PRO A 26 4.06 7.27 3.23
CA PRO A 26 4.26 6.16 2.32
C PRO A 26 5.58 5.42 2.62
N LEU A 27 5.52 4.11 2.77
CA LEU A 27 6.65 3.24 3.14
C LEU A 27 7.23 2.48 1.94
N GLY A 28 6.44 2.31 0.89
CA GLY A 28 6.83 1.57 -0.32
C GLY A 28 5.64 1.36 -1.25
N PHE A 29 5.94 1.06 -2.52
CA PHE A 29 4.92 0.74 -3.51
C PHE A 29 5.45 -0.21 -4.58
N CYS A 30 4.55 -0.84 -5.32
CA CYS A 30 4.85 -1.45 -6.61
C CYS A 30 3.77 -1.11 -7.65
N LEU A 31 4.13 -1.24 -8.93
CA LEU A 31 3.24 -0.93 -10.05
C LEU A 31 2.79 -2.20 -10.76
N SER A 32 1.55 -2.20 -11.23
CA SER A 32 1.04 -3.24 -12.13
C SER A 32 0.24 -2.65 -13.30
N PRO A 33 0.09 -3.40 -14.39
CA PRO A 33 -0.95 -3.14 -15.40
C PRO A 33 -2.35 -3.06 -14.79
N GLY A 34 -3.23 -2.21 -15.36
CA GLY A 34 -4.57 -1.93 -14.84
C GLY A 34 -5.50 -3.14 -14.71
N GLN A 35 -5.38 -4.15 -15.58
CA GLN A 35 -6.13 -5.42 -15.52
C GLN A 35 -5.67 -6.37 -14.42
N SER A 36 -4.49 -6.13 -13.84
CA SER A 36 -3.91 -7.06 -12.89
C SER A 36 -4.71 -7.10 -11.60
N ALA A 37 -4.92 -8.31 -11.08
CA ALA A 37 -5.53 -8.50 -9.76
C ALA A 37 -4.57 -8.02 -8.64
N GLU A 38 -5.12 -7.27 -7.69
CA GLU A 38 -4.40 -6.65 -6.57
C GLU A 38 -3.63 -7.69 -5.73
N ILE A 39 -4.26 -8.85 -5.56
CA ILE A 39 -3.77 -9.98 -4.79
C ILE A 39 -2.37 -10.46 -5.23
N ARG A 40 -2.04 -10.33 -6.53
CA ARG A 40 -0.76 -10.76 -7.10
C ARG A 40 0.42 -9.88 -6.66
N TYR A 41 0.14 -8.66 -6.22
CA TYR A 41 1.14 -7.66 -5.91
C TYR A 41 1.24 -7.34 -4.42
N ALA A 42 0.40 -7.95 -3.59
CA ALA A 42 0.35 -7.73 -2.13
C ALA A 42 1.70 -7.97 -1.45
N THR A 43 2.30 -9.14 -1.71
CA THR A 43 3.58 -9.53 -1.11
C THR A 43 4.71 -8.64 -1.62
N SER A 44 4.71 -8.31 -2.92
CA SER A 44 5.70 -7.41 -3.52
C SER A 44 5.64 -6.00 -2.91
N ALA A 45 4.43 -5.43 -2.75
CA ALA A 45 4.26 -4.14 -2.11
C ALA A 45 4.74 -4.15 -0.66
N LEU A 46 4.40 -5.19 0.09
CA LEU A 46 4.85 -5.36 1.48
C LEU A 46 6.37 -5.56 1.59
N ALA A 47 7.01 -6.20 0.62
CA ALA A 47 8.45 -6.39 0.58
C ALA A 47 9.21 -5.08 0.34
N MET A 48 8.60 -4.13 -0.38
CA MET A 48 9.15 -2.80 -0.61
C MET A 48 9.04 -1.87 0.61
N ALA A 49 8.13 -2.16 1.55
CA ALA A 49 7.91 -1.31 2.70
C ALA A 49 9.14 -1.23 3.63
N ARG A 50 9.55 -0.01 3.96
CA ARG A 50 10.63 0.28 4.91
C ARG A 50 10.09 1.20 6.00
N ILE A 51 10.03 0.71 7.25
CA ILE A 51 9.55 1.47 8.40
C ILE A 51 10.76 2.12 9.08
N PRO A 52 10.86 3.46 9.13
CA PRO A 52 11.93 4.15 9.83
C PRO A 52 11.97 3.79 11.33
N THR A 53 13.15 3.77 11.92
CA THR A 53 13.35 3.61 13.36
C THR A 53 14.37 4.63 13.86
N SER A 54 14.38 4.91 15.16
CA SER A 54 15.34 5.81 15.79
C SER A 54 16.79 5.34 15.66
N SER A 55 17.03 4.04 15.47
CA SER A 55 18.37 3.47 15.34
C SER A 55 18.98 3.64 13.93
N GLY A 56 18.30 4.33 13.01
CA GLY A 56 18.70 4.47 11.61
C GLY A 56 18.51 3.22 10.75
N ARG A 57 18.14 2.07 11.34
CA ARG A 57 17.83 0.84 10.60
C ARG A 57 16.36 0.78 10.23
N TYR A 58 16.04 0.28 9.04
CA TYR A 58 14.65 0.07 8.66
C TYR A 58 14.10 -1.23 9.23
N ARG A 59 12.89 -1.15 9.80
CA ARG A 59 12.09 -2.33 10.14
C ARG A 59 11.23 -2.71 8.93
N THR A 60 11.13 -4.00 8.65
CA THR A 60 10.28 -4.53 7.56
C THR A 60 9.05 -5.29 8.08
N ARG A 61 8.95 -5.49 9.40
CA ARG A 61 7.86 -6.24 10.05
C ARG A 61 6.96 -5.32 10.89
N PRO A 62 5.76 -4.95 10.42
CA PRO A 62 4.76 -4.29 11.25
C PRO A 62 4.06 -5.30 12.18
N ALA A 63 3.42 -4.81 13.25
CA ALA A 63 2.61 -5.66 14.12
C ALA A 63 1.30 -6.11 13.45
N HIS A 64 0.68 -5.21 12.67
CA HIS A 64 -0.56 -5.45 11.95
C HIS A 64 -0.44 -4.94 10.52
N LEU A 65 -1.11 -5.61 9.58
CA LEU A 65 -1.30 -5.14 8.21
C LEU A 65 -2.79 -5.05 7.91
N ALA A 66 -3.30 -3.84 7.69
CA ALA A 66 -4.64 -3.60 7.18
C ALA A 66 -4.59 -3.50 5.65
N ALA A 67 -5.50 -4.19 4.96
CA ALA A 67 -5.62 -4.12 3.51
C ALA A 67 -7.07 -4.36 3.08
N ASP A 68 -7.40 -3.93 1.87
CA ASP A 68 -8.73 -4.12 1.32
C ASP A 68 -9.07 -5.59 1.05
N LYS A 69 -10.37 -5.85 0.96
CA LYS A 69 -10.94 -7.18 0.68
C LYS A 69 -10.35 -7.81 -0.59
N ALA A 70 -9.99 -7.00 -1.60
CA ALA A 70 -9.35 -7.45 -2.84
C ALA A 70 -7.97 -8.13 -2.61
N TYR A 71 -7.29 -7.83 -1.51
CA TYR A 71 -6.03 -8.46 -1.11
C TYR A 71 -6.22 -9.77 -0.32
N SER A 72 -7.46 -10.18 -0.01
CA SER A 72 -7.69 -11.41 0.77
C SER A 72 -7.33 -12.66 -0.03
N SER A 73 -6.15 -13.23 0.23
CA SER A 73 -5.73 -14.57 -0.19
C SER A 73 -5.27 -15.42 0.98
N ARG A 74 -5.40 -16.75 0.80
CA ARG A 74 -4.74 -17.75 1.66
C ARG A 74 -3.22 -17.56 1.66
N ALA A 75 -2.62 -17.32 0.48
CA ALA A 75 -1.19 -17.10 0.31
C ALA A 75 -0.68 -15.87 1.10
N LEU A 76 -1.33 -14.71 0.97
CA LEU A 76 -0.94 -13.52 1.74
C LEU A 76 -1.10 -13.74 3.24
N ARG A 77 -2.20 -14.36 3.69
CA ARG A 77 -2.38 -14.66 5.12
C ARG A 77 -1.33 -15.63 5.65
N ALA A 78 -0.91 -16.62 4.85
CA ALA A 78 0.17 -17.53 5.22
C ALA A 78 1.52 -16.81 5.32
N GLU A 79 1.85 -15.93 4.36
CA GLU A 79 3.03 -15.06 4.40
C GLU A 79 3.05 -14.19 5.67
N LEU A 80 1.95 -13.52 5.97
CA LEU A 80 1.82 -12.66 7.16
C LEU A 80 1.98 -13.48 8.44
N ARG A 81 1.37 -14.66 8.52
CA ARG A 81 1.54 -15.56 9.68
C ARG A 81 2.99 -16.00 9.85
N ARG A 82 3.67 -16.42 8.78
CA ARG A 82 5.10 -16.80 8.82
C ARG A 82 5.96 -15.66 9.32
N ARG A 83 5.65 -14.42 8.92
CA ARG A 83 6.34 -13.21 9.38
C ARG A 83 5.88 -12.71 10.76
N ARG A 84 4.93 -13.38 11.42
CA ARG A 84 4.29 -12.94 12.68
C ARG A 84 3.64 -11.54 12.59
N ILE A 85 3.02 -11.24 11.45
CA ILE A 85 2.25 -10.02 11.19
C ILE A 85 0.76 -10.38 11.30
N LYS A 86 0.00 -9.64 12.11
CA LYS A 86 -1.45 -9.86 12.25
C LYS A 86 -2.20 -9.26 11.05
N ALA A 87 -2.94 -10.10 10.31
CA ALA A 87 -3.71 -9.66 9.15
C ALA A 87 -5.05 -9.03 9.56
N VAL A 88 -5.26 -7.76 9.20
CA VAL A 88 -6.52 -7.02 9.36
C VAL A 88 -7.15 -6.81 7.98
N ILE A 89 -7.51 -7.93 7.36
CA ILE A 89 -8.02 -7.97 5.98
C ILE A 89 -9.40 -8.63 6.02
N PRO A 90 -10.47 -8.00 5.52
CA PRO A 90 -11.78 -8.64 5.40
C PRO A 90 -11.70 -9.88 4.51
N GLN A 91 -12.44 -10.93 4.85
CA GLN A 91 -12.58 -12.07 3.94
C GLN A 91 -13.50 -11.72 2.77
N ARG A 92 -13.26 -12.37 1.63
CA ARG A 92 -14.21 -12.33 0.52
C ARG A 92 -15.46 -13.17 0.84
N SER A 93 -16.61 -12.80 0.28
CA SER A 93 -17.89 -13.48 0.58
C SER A 93 -17.91 -14.93 0.09
N ASP A 94 -17.33 -15.20 -1.08
CA ASP A 94 -17.04 -16.54 -1.58
C ASP A 94 -16.15 -17.33 -0.59
N GLN A 95 -15.07 -16.72 -0.09
CA GLN A 95 -14.17 -17.35 0.87
C GLN A 95 -14.83 -17.65 2.22
N GLN A 96 -15.76 -16.80 2.67
CA GLN A 96 -16.51 -17.05 3.91
C GLN A 96 -17.43 -18.26 3.75
N ARG A 97 -18.15 -18.37 2.63
CA ARG A 97 -19.06 -19.50 2.34
C ARG A 97 -18.33 -20.84 2.27
N HIS A 98 -17.11 -20.85 1.74
CA HIS A 98 -16.30 -22.08 1.60
C HIS A 98 -15.29 -22.29 2.74
N HIS A 99 -15.31 -21.46 3.79
CA HIS A 99 -14.36 -21.59 4.89
C HIS A 99 -14.68 -22.82 5.75
N LYS A 100 -13.73 -23.76 5.86
CA LYS A 100 -13.79 -24.87 6.80
C LYS A 100 -12.96 -24.52 8.04
N GLY A 101 -13.58 -24.51 9.23
CA GLY A 101 -12.93 -24.23 10.52
C GLY A 101 -13.27 -22.86 11.12
N ARG A 102 -12.52 -22.43 12.15
CA ARG A 102 -12.81 -21.23 12.95
C ARG A 102 -12.94 -19.96 12.08
N PRO A 103 -14.06 -19.22 12.17
CA PRO A 103 -14.24 -17.98 11.42
C PRO A 103 -13.13 -16.96 11.69
N LEU A 104 -12.66 -16.26 10.64
CA LEU A 104 -11.74 -15.15 10.82
C LEU A 104 -12.50 -13.93 11.32
N VAL A 105 -12.26 -13.55 12.57
CA VAL A 105 -12.80 -12.32 13.14
C VAL A 105 -11.98 -11.13 12.63
N LEU A 106 -12.65 -10.20 11.94
CA LEU A 106 -12.06 -8.94 11.52
C LEU A 106 -12.11 -7.94 12.68
N ASP A 107 -10.95 -7.45 13.09
CA ASP A 107 -10.87 -6.28 13.97
C ASP A 107 -11.34 -5.03 13.21
N LYS A 108 -12.60 -4.65 13.43
CA LYS A 108 -13.22 -3.49 12.77
C LYS A 108 -12.54 -2.18 13.15
N ALA A 109 -12.08 -2.01 14.38
CA ALA A 109 -11.46 -0.78 14.84
C ALA A 109 -10.11 -0.56 14.12
N ARG A 110 -9.28 -1.61 14.03
CA ARG A 110 -8.04 -1.57 13.24
C ARG A 110 -8.32 -1.44 11.75
N TYR A 111 -9.36 -2.08 11.23
CA TYR A 111 -9.71 -1.98 9.80
C TYR A 111 -10.12 -0.56 9.40
N ARG A 112 -10.83 0.20 10.26
CA ARG A 112 -11.17 1.61 10.02
C ARG A 112 -9.93 2.48 9.77
N ARG A 113 -8.78 2.13 10.37
CA ARG A 113 -7.51 2.85 10.14
C ARG A 113 -6.99 2.73 8.71
N ARG A 114 -7.52 1.85 7.85
CA ARG A 114 -7.12 1.79 6.42
C ARG A 114 -7.31 3.11 5.67
N ASN A 115 -8.19 3.99 6.16
CA ASN A 115 -8.43 5.32 5.59
C ASN A 115 -7.14 6.16 5.44
N VAL A 116 -6.09 5.85 6.19
CA VAL A 116 -4.78 6.51 6.02
C VAL A 116 -4.18 6.33 4.62
N VAL A 117 -4.42 5.18 3.98
CA VAL A 117 -3.99 4.91 2.60
C VAL A 117 -4.77 5.78 1.62
N GLU A 118 -6.08 5.91 1.80
CA GLU A 118 -6.93 6.77 0.97
C GLU A 118 -6.54 8.25 1.07
N ARG A 119 -6.25 8.73 2.29
CA ARG A 119 -5.72 10.08 2.51
C ARG A 119 -4.38 10.28 1.80
N CYS A 120 -3.50 9.27 1.81
CA CYS A 120 -2.23 9.32 1.10
C CYS A 120 -2.45 9.41 -0.42
N PHE A 121 -3.35 8.59 -0.98
CA PHE A 121 -3.73 8.69 -2.39
C PHE A 121 -4.37 10.03 -2.74
N GLY A 122 -5.24 10.57 -1.88
CA GLY A 122 -5.84 11.89 -2.06
C GLY A 122 -4.79 13.00 -2.10
N TRP A 123 -3.76 12.91 -1.25
CA TRP A 123 -2.61 13.82 -1.30
C TRP A 123 -1.77 13.62 -2.57
N LEU A 124 -1.47 12.38 -2.98
CA LEU A 124 -0.74 12.11 -4.23
C LEU A 124 -1.47 12.64 -5.46
N LYS A 125 -2.82 12.57 -5.48
CA LYS A 125 -3.64 13.09 -6.57
C LYS A 125 -3.60 14.61 -6.73
N LYS A 126 -3.08 15.36 -5.74
CA LYS A 126 -2.81 16.81 -5.89
C LYS A 126 -1.74 17.09 -6.94
N PHE A 127 -0.82 16.15 -7.16
CA PHE A 127 0.14 16.25 -8.26
C PHE A 127 -0.54 15.81 -9.57
N ARG A 128 -0.92 16.77 -10.42
CA ARG A 128 -1.65 16.47 -11.68
C ARG A 128 -0.98 15.38 -12.53
N ARG A 129 0.36 15.35 -12.57
CA ARG A 129 1.11 14.32 -13.30
C ARG A 129 0.90 12.90 -12.76
N PHE A 130 0.70 12.74 -11.46
CA PHE A 130 0.37 11.46 -10.84
C PHE A 130 -1.02 10.99 -11.27
N SER A 131 -2.01 11.89 -11.25
CA SER A 131 -3.41 11.57 -11.54
C SER A 131 -3.64 11.11 -12.99
N THR A 132 -3.01 11.78 -13.95
CA THR A 132 -3.17 11.47 -15.38
C THR A 132 -2.24 10.35 -15.85
N ARG A 133 -1.12 10.10 -15.14
CA ARG A 133 -0.01 9.23 -15.58
C ARG A 133 0.48 9.60 -17.00
N TYR A 134 1.25 10.69 -17.11
CA TYR A 134 1.85 11.09 -18.40
C TYR A 134 2.98 10.17 -18.85
N GLU A 135 3.58 9.42 -17.93
CA GLU A 135 4.77 8.63 -18.15
C GLU A 135 4.44 7.25 -18.77
N LYS A 136 4.95 7.01 -19.99
CA LYS A 136 4.79 5.72 -20.69
C LYS A 136 5.56 4.58 -20.02
N LEU A 137 6.76 4.86 -19.51
CA LEU A 137 7.62 3.87 -18.88
C LEU A 137 7.32 3.75 -17.38
N ALA A 138 7.27 2.51 -16.87
CA ALA A 138 7.01 2.28 -15.44
C ALA A 138 8.10 2.88 -14.55
N GLY A 139 9.36 2.89 -15.02
CA GLY A 139 10.49 3.48 -14.29
C GLY A 139 10.32 5.00 -14.09
N SER A 140 9.97 5.73 -15.14
CA SER A 140 9.74 7.19 -15.06
C SER A 140 8.56 7.51 -14.14
N PHE A 141 7.46 6.76 -14.25
CA PHE A 141 6.32 6.95 -13.34
C PHE A 141 6.70 6.63 -11.87
N ALA A 142 7.45 5.56 -11.64
CA ALA A 142 7.94 5.20 -10.32
C ALA A 142 8.88 6.28 -9.75
N ALA A 143 9.74 6.89 -10.57
CA ALA A 143 10.59 8.00 -10.15
C ALA A 143 9.76 9.20 -9.70
N PHE A 144 8.69 9.54 -10.41
CA PHE A 144 7.79 10.63 -10.03
C PHE A 144 7.08 10.35 -8.70
N ILE A 145 6.60 9.12 -8.48
CA ILE A 145 6.01 8.71 -7.20
C ILE A 145 7.04 8.83 -6.06
N LYS A 146 8.27 8.37 -6.28
CA LYS A 146 9.35 8.50 -5.29
C LYS A 146 9.67 9.96 -4.98
N LEU A 147 9.70 10.84 -5.98
CA LEU A 147 9.89 12.27 -5.77
C LEU A 147 8.77 12.85 -4.90
N ALA A 148 7.51 12.50 -5.16
CA ALA A 148 6.40 12.89 -4.30
C ALA A 148 6.64 12.40 -2.87
N PHE A 149 7.04 11.13 -2.67
CA PHE A 149 7.34 10.61 -1.34
C PHE A 149 8.43 11.45 -0.66
N CYS A 150 9.54 11.76 -1.32
CA CYS A 150 10.58 12.63 -0.75
C CYS A 150 10.01 13.98 -0.26
N LEU A 151 9.14 14.61 -1.04
CA LEU A 151 8.45 15.85 -0.62
C LEU A 151 7.56 15.65 0.60
N ARG A 152 6.86 14.51 0.71
CA ARG A 152 6.06 14.17 1.89
C ARG A 152 6.94 14.04 3.14
N TYR A 153 8.05 13.31 3.03
CA TYR A 153 8.99 13.09 4.14
C TYR A 153 9.65 14.40 4.55
N LEU A 154 10.11 15.22 3.59
CA LEU A 154 10.70 16.52 3.87
C LEU A 154 9.70 17.41 4.62
N ARG A 155 8.44 17.43 4.21
CA ARG A 155 7.40 18.19 4.92
C ARG A 155 7.22 17.72 6.36
N GLU A 156 7.16 16.42 6.63
CA GLU A 156 7.05 15.91 8.01
C GLU A 156 8.28 16.29 8.83
N LEU A 157 9.48 16.11 8.30
CA LEU A 157 10.72 16.48 8.99
C LEU A 157 10.80 17.98 9.30
N LEU A 158 10.28 18.84 8.42
CA LEU A 158 10.27 20.29 8.64
C LEU A 158 9.17 20.72 9.62
N VAL A 159 8.03 20.03 9.64
CA VAL A 159 6.95 20.28 10.61
C VAL A 159 7.37 19.83 12.00
N ASP A 160 7.95 18.64 12.13
CA ASP A 160 8.45 18.09 13.40
C ASP A 160 9.66 18.88 13.94
N ARG A 161 10.32 19.69 13.10
CA ARG A 161 11.44 20.58 13.46
C ARG A 161 11.05 22.02 13.77
N LYS A 162 9.77 22.39 13.76
CA LYS A 162 9.41 23.71 14.33
C LYS A 162 9.74 23.66 15.83
N PRO A 163 10.69 24.46 16.33
CA PRO A 163 10.79 24.64 17.77
C PRO A 163 9.44 25.18 18.24
N ALA A 164 8.91 24.60 19.30
CA ALA A 164 7.86 25.25 20.06
C ALA A 164 8.46 26.57 20.56
N PHE A 165 8.13 27.67 19.88
CA PHE A 165 8.24 28.99 20.48
C PHE A 165 7.04 29.18 21.40
#